data_AF-A0A924C036-F1
#
_entry.id   AF-A0A924C036-F1
#
_cell.length_a   1.000
_cell.length_b   1.000
_cell.length_c   1.000
_cell.angle_alpha   90.00
_cell.angle_beta   90.00
_cell.angle_gamma   90.00
#
_symmetry.space_group_name_H-M   'P 1'
#
loop_
_entity.id
_entity.type
_entity.pdbx_description
1 polymer ?
#
loop_
_entity_poly.entity_id
_entity_poly.type
_entity_poly.pdbx_seq_one_letter_code
_entity_poly.pdbx_strand_id
1 'polypeptide(L)'
;MATINFLFRSTKEEAPLTLRLLFRNNNTDYVFGSNIKLQVSNEYWTKQHNNKRTKETVIINKKIEVNDELGKIQKFILNAFDNTDINILDKKWLENQIYNYYNPQAEPEQLPTDLINYLDKYLEFKNNDITINTKKKINVIKQLLMRYAAYSNKTLNLTDIDGNFKMSFEAYCLENLYAPNTIATAFKFIKTICNHAKSNGLNISSQLGNIKIKQTKVDNIYLTFEELEKIEKTDKAKFTDSLLNARDWLIISCYTGQRISDFMRFTDKQIRVENGKSLLEFTQIKTGKNMTVPLHQKVLEILKKRDGKFPYAISDQKYNAYIKKVSEIAEINEVVKGSKKSETSKDSGIYRKESNVFKKWELVTSHVGRRSFATNFYGRIPTTYLIYVTGHSTEQMFLTYIGKSNKDLAMELTNYF
;
A
#
# COMPACT_ATOMS: atom_id res chain seq x y z
N MET A 1 -12.78 48.63 -22.17
CA MET A 1 -11.43 48.64 -21.55
C MET A 1 -11.59 49.03 -20.10
N ALA A 2 -10.99 48.28 -19.18
CA ALA A 2 -11.06 48.55 -17.74
C ALA A 2 -9.86 49.36 -17.26
N THR A 3 -10.10 50.24 -16.28
CA THR A 3 -9.08 51.09 -15.67
C THR A 3 -9.17 50.99 -14.16
N ILE A 4 -8.02 50.96 -13.48
CA ILE A 4 -7.94 50.93 -12.01
C ILE A 4 -7.32 52.23 -11.51
N ASN A 5 -7.95 52.83 -10.50
CA ASN A 5 -7.45 53.99 -9.79
C ASN A 5 -7.38 53.69 -8.28
N PHE A 6 -6.35 54.21 -7.61
CA PHE A 6 -6.21 54.10 -6.16
C PHE A 6 -6.50 55.45 -5.51
N LEU A 7 -7.23 55.46 -4.40
CA LEU A 7 -7.72 56.67 -3.73
C LEU A 7 -7.54 56.54 -2.22
N PHE A 8 -7.14 57.63 -1.55
CA PHE A 8 -7.25 57.76 -0.10
C PHE A 8 -8.62 58.37 0.24
N ARG A 9 -9.48 57.64 0.95
CA ARG A 9 -10.87 58.05 1.26
C ARG A 9 -11.19 58.13 2.76
N SER A 10 -10.21 57.92 3.62
CA SER A 10 -10.38 57.95 5.07
C SER A 10 -10.23 59.37 5.62
N THR A 11 -10.85 59.65 6.76
CA THR A 11 -10.62 60.85 7.57
C THR A 11 -9.47 60.68 8.57
N LYS A 12 -8.96 59.46 8.74
CA LYS A 12 -7.83 59.16 9.63
C LYS A 12 -6.49 59.59 9.01
N GLU A 13 -5.50 59.81 9.86
CA GLU A 13 -4.13 60.14 9.44
C GLU A 13 -3.50 59.00 8.63
N GLU A 14 -3.68 57.75 9.05
CA GLU A 14 -3.28 56.55 8.31
C GLU A 14 -4.48 55.63 8.05
N ALA A 15 -4.57 55.12 6.82
CA ALA A 15 -5.67 54.25 6.41
C ALA A 15 -5.33 53.43 5.16
N PRO A 16 -6.08 52.33 4.92
CA PRO A 16 -5.99 51.58 3.68
C PRO A 16 -6.41 52.42 2.48
N LEU A 17 -5.75 52.21 1.34
CA LEU A 17 -6.19 52.77 0.06
C LEU A 17 -7.44 52.06 -0.44
N THR A 18 -8.29 52.81 -1.13
CA THR A 18 -9.44 52.28 -1.87
C THR A 18 -9.06 52.09 -3.33
N LEU A 19 -9.15 50.86 -3.82
CA LEU A 19 -9.06 50.53 -5.24
C LEU A 19 -10.42 50.78 -5.90
N ARG A 20 -10.41 51.50 -7.03
CA ARG A 20 -11.58 51.81 -7.85
C ARG A 20 -11.39 51.21 -9.25
N LEU A 21 -12.22 50.24 -9.61
CA LEU A 21 -12.31 49.66 -10.94
C LEU A 21 -13.37 50.41 -11.76
N LEU A 22 -13.01 50.84 -12.96
CA LEU A 22 -13.90 51.54 -13.89
C LEU A 22 -13.90 50.82 -15.24
N PHE A 23 -15.08 50.57 -15.80
CA PHE A 23 -15.22 50.04 -17.16
C PHE A 23 -16.57 50.46 -17.74
N ARG A 24 -16.68 50.43 -19.07
CA ARG A 24 -17.90 50.76 -19.80
C ARG A 24 -18.43 49.54 -20.53
N ASN A 25 -19.73 49.27 -20.38
CA ASN A 25 -20.44 48.20 -21.09
C ASN A 25 -21.77 48.75 -21.62
N ASN A 26 -22.09 48.51 -22.90
CA ASN A 26 -23.34 48.92 -23.54
C ASN A 26 -23.79 50.37 -23.22
N ASN A 27 -22.87 51.33 -23.30
CA ASN A 27 -23.07 52.75 -22.95
C ASN A 27 -23.34 53.08 -21.47
N THR A 28 -23.21 52.11 -20.57
CA THR A 28 -23.26 52.34 -19.12
C THR A 28 -21.86 52.26 -18.51
N ASP A 29 -21.53 53.25 -17.68
CA ASP A 29 -20.28 53.29 -16.93
C ASP A 29 -20.45 52.60 -15.57
N TYR A 30 -19.60 51.62 -15.31
CA TYR A 30 -19.57 50.86 -14.06
C TYR A 30 -18.39 51.30 -13.21
N VAL A 31 -18.65 51.49 -11.91
CA VAL A 31 -17.65 51.90 -10.94
C VAL A 31 -17.79 51.06 -9.68
N PHE A 32 -16.77 50.25 -9.40
CA PHE A 32 -16.70 49.44 -8.19
C PHE A 32 -15.51 49.87 -7.33
N GLY A 33 -15.71 49.94 -6.02
CA GLY A 33 -14.69 50.38 -5.08
C GLY A 33 -14.59 49.44 -3.89
N SER A 34 -13.37 49.07 -3.51
CA SER A 34 -13.09 48.27 -2.31
C SER A 34 -11.71 48.59 -1.75
N ASN A 35 -11.52 48.37 -0.45
CA ASN A 35 -10.28 48.69 0.25
C ASN A 35 -9.24 47.58 0.07
N ILE A 36 -7.98 47.96 -0.16
CA ILE A 36 -6.83 47.05 -0.17
C ILE A 36 -6.13 47.06 1.19
N LYS A 37 -5.26 46.07 1.48
CA LYS A 37 -4.54 46.01 2.77
C LYS A 37 -3.41 47.05 2.89
N LEU A 38 -2.96 47.64 1.78
CA LEU A 38 -1.89 48.64 1.77
C LEU A 38 -2.35 49.93 2.45
N GLN A 39 -1.72 50.27 3.57
CA GLN A 39 -1.98 51.49 4.33
C GLN A 39 -0.92 52.56 4.05
N VAL A 40 -1.37 53.80 3.93
CA VAL A 40 -0.50 54.97 3.76
C VAL A 40 -1.03 56.12 4.63
N SER A 41 -0.21 57.15 4.86
CA SER A 41 -0.68 58.38 5.49
C SER A 41 -1.35 59.30 4.47
N ASN A 42 -2.34 60.07 4.93
CA ASN A 42 -3.05 61.07 4.12
C ASN A 42 -2.07 62.11 3.55
N GLU A 43 -1.15 62.59 4.37
CA GLU A 43 -0.13 63.56 3.95
C GLU A 43 0.77 63.01 2.85
N TYR A 44 1.24 61.76 2.99
CA TYR A 44 2.06 61.11 1.98
C TYR A 44 1.28 60.99 0.66
N TRP A 45 0.05 60.45 0.70
CA TRP A 45 -0.72 60.21 -0.51
C TRP A 45 -1.08 61.49 -1.27
N THR A 46 -1.48 62.54 -0.55
CA THR A 46 -1.96 63.79 -1.14
C THR A 46 -0.83 64.72 -1.60
N LYS A 47 0.23 64.89 -0.80
CA LYS A 47 1.28 65.89 -1.05
C LYS A 47 2.56 65.29 -1.64
N GLN A 48 2.86 64.02 -1.34
CA GLN A 48 4.18 63.47 -1.61
C GLN A 48 4.16 62.44 -2.75
N HIS A 49 3.20 61.52 -2.79
CA HIS A 49 3.19 60.35 -3.69
C HIS A 49 3.35 60.71 -5.18
N ASN A 50 2.61 61.72 -5.66
CA ASN A 50 2.65 62.18 -7.06
C ASN A 50 3.65 63.33 -7.32
N ASN A 51 4.37 63.80 -6.30
CA ASN A 51 5.31 64.92 -6.46
C ASN A 51 6.59 64.46 -7.16
N LYS A 52 6.81 64.92 -8.40
CA LYS A 52 7.99 64.57 -9.22
C LYS A 52 9.29 65.30 -8.83
N ARG A 53 9.25 66.25 -7.89
CA ARG A 53 10.37 67.14 -7.54
C ARG A 53 11.03 66.85 -6.18
N THR A 54 10.56 65.85 -5.44
CA THR A 54 11.09 65.51 -4.12
C THR A 54 12.51 64.91 -4.21
N LYS A 55 13.45 65.42 -3.41
CA LYS A 55 14.85 64.93 -3.34
C LYS A 55 15.14 64.04 -2.12
N GLU A 56 14.17 63.86 -1.23
CA GLU A 56 14.32 63.04 -0.04
C GLU A 56 14.30 61.54 -0.38
N THR A 57 15.41 60.85 -0.11
CA THR A 57 15.59 59.42 -0.38
C THR A 57 14.52 58.54 0.26
N VAL A 58 14.09 58.87 1.49
CA VAL A 58 13.06 58.10 2.22
C VAL A 58 11.71 58.13 1.48
N ILE A 59 11.30 59.31 0.98
CA ILE A 59 10.06 59.46 0.23
C ILE A 59 10.17 58.78 -1.14
N ILE A 60 11.33 58.83 -1.78
CA ILE A 60 11.59 58.14 -3.06
C ILE A 60 11.45 56.62 -2.89
N ASN A 61 12.09 56.04 -1.88
CA ASN A 61 12.01 54.59 -1.61
C ASN A 61 10.57 54.16 -1.31
N LYS A 62 9.85 54.93 -0.49
CA LYS A 62 8.44 54.67 -0.18
C LYS A 62 7.52 54.76 -1.41
N LYS A 63 7.82 55.64 -2.37
CA LYS A 63 7.11 55.68 -3.67
C LYS A 63 7.33 54.42 -4.48
N ILE A 64 8.57 53.94 -4.55
CA ILE A 64 8.90 52.73 -5.30
C ILE A 64 8.15 51.54 -4.72
N GLU A 65 8.21 51.34 -3.40
CA GLU A 65 7.52 50.26 -2.70
C GLU A 65 6.01 50.30 -2.91
N VAL A 66 5.38 51.47 -2.71
CA VAL A 66 3.94 51.64 -2.91
C VAL A 66 3.56 51.38 -4.37
N ASN A 67 4.29 51.94 -5.34
CA ASN A 67 3.97 51.75 -6.77
C ASN A 67 4.16 50.30 -7.23
N ASP A 68 5.16 49.59 -6.70
CA ASP A 68 5.37 48.17 -7.00
C ASP A 68 4.17 47.33 -6.52
N GLU A 69 3.72 47.53 -5.28
CA GLU A 69 2.54 46.85 -4.73
C GLU A 69 1.25 47.22 -5.49
N LEU A 70 1.03 48.50 -5.79
CA LEU A 70 -0.12 48.94 -6.58
C LEU A 70 -0.11 48.33 -7.98
N GLY A 71 1.07 48.23 -8.62
CA GLY A 71 1.26 47.61 -9.92
C GLY A 71 0.92 46.12 -9.92
N LYS A 72 1.35 45.38 -8.89
CA LYS A 72 1.01 43.95 -8.71
C LYS A 72 -0.49 43.74 -8.58
N ILE A 73 -1.15 44.51 -7.71
CA ILE A 73 -2.60 44.44 -7.48
C ILE A 73 -3.36 44.78 -8.78
N GLN A 74 -2.94 45.85 -9.46
CA GLN A 74 -3.56 46.28 -10.72
C GLN A 74 -3.45 45.18 -11.78
N LYS A 75 -2.27 44.59 -11.97
CA LYS A 75 -2.07 43.51 -12.94
C LYS A 75 -2.93 42.29 -12.62
N PHE A 76 -2.99 41.89 -11.34
CA PHE A 76 -3.80 40.75 -10.90
C PHE A 76 -5.29 40.96 -11.22
N ILE A 77 -5.84 42.13 -10.88
CA ILE A 77 -7.27 42.41 -11.06
C ILE A 77 -7.63 42.60 -12.52
N LEU A 78 -6.78 43.25 -13.33
CA LEU A 78 -7.01 43.39 -14.77
C LEU A 78 -6.96 42.02 -15.48
N ASN A 79 -6.01 41.16 -15.12
CA ASN A 79 -5.98 39.78 -15.64
C ASN A 79 -7.23 39.00 -15.24
N ALA A 80 -7.71 39.12 -13.99
CA ALA A 80 -8.94 38.48 -13.56
C ALA A 80 -10.17 39.03 -14.31
N PHE A 81 -10.21 40.35 -14.55
CA PHE A 81 -11.27 41.02 -15.30
C PHE A 81 -11.36 40.49 -16.73
N ASP A 82 -10.23 40.38 -17.45
CA ASP A 82 -10.19 39.90 -18.83
C ASP A 82 -10.66 38.44 -18.99
N ASN A 83 -10.55 37.64 -17.91
CA ASN A 83 -10.95 36.23 -17.88
C ASN A 83 -12.34 35.98 -17.26
N THR A 84 -13.10 37.03 -16.95
CA THR A 84 -14.42 36.91 -16.31
C THR A 84 -15.52 37.45 -17.24
N ASP A 85 -16.67 36.76 -17.30
CA ASP A 85 -17.85 37.26 -18.01
C ASP A 85 -18.35 38.58 -17.39
N ILE A 86 -18.62 39.58 -18.22
CA ILE A 86 -19.04 40.91 -17.78
C ILE A 86 -20.36 40.90 -16.98
N ASN A 87 -21.22 39.90 -17.18
CA ASN A 87 -22.53 39.78 -16.52
C ASN A 87 -22.43 39.41 -15.03
N ILE A 88 -21.29 38.89 -14.58
CA ILE A 88 -21.04 38.52 -13.18
C ILE A 88 -20.15 39.53 -12.44
N LEU A 89 -19.77 40.63 -13.09
CA LEU A 89 -18.95 41.67 -12.47
C LEU A 89 -19.81 42.60 -11.62
N ASP A 90 -19.70 42.46 -10.30
CA ASP A 90 -20.27 43.36 -9.32
C ASP A 90 -19.23 43.78 -8.26
N LYS A 91 -19.67 44.56 -7.27
CA LYS A 91 -18.80 44.96 -6.16
C LYS A 91 -18.25 43.74 -5.39
N LYS A 92 -19.04 42.67 -5.23
CA LYS A 92 -18.63 41.46 -4.51
C LYS A 92 -17.55 40.70 -5.26
N TRP A 93 -17.61 40.65 -6.59
CA TRP A 93 -16.54 40.10 -7.40
C TRP A 93 -15.22 40.83 -7.13
N LEU A 94 -15.22 42.17 -7.11
CA LEU A 94 -14.01 42.95 -6.82
C LEU A 94 -13.48 42.68 -5.41
N GLU A 95 -14.37 42.64 -4.41
CA GLU A 95 -14.02 42.28 -3.03
C GLU A 95 -13.40 40.87 -2.95
N ASN A 96 -13.94 39.90 -3.68
CA ASN A 96 -13.42 38.52 -3.74
C ASN A 96 -12.06 38.45 -4.43
N GLN A 97 -11.83 39.19 -5.53
CA GLN A 97 -10.51 39.21 -6.18
C GLN A 97 -9.44 39.85 -5.30
N ILE A 98 -9.79 40.94 -4.60
CA ILE A 98 -8.87 41.54 -3.60
C ILE A 98 -8.60 40.55 -2.47
N TYR A 99 -9.61 39.83 -1.99
CA TYR A 99 -9.42 38.77 -1.00
C TYR A 99 -8.49 37.66 -1.51
N ASN A 100 -8.68 37.18 -2.74
CA ASN A 100 -7.86 36.13 -3.36
C ASN A 100 -6.40 36.58 -3.58
N TYR A 101 -6.16 37.84 -3.93
CA TYR A 101 -4.81 38.38 -4.05
C TYR A 101 -4.02 38.25 -2.72
N TYR A 102 -4.69 38.53 -1.60
CA TYR A 102 -4.09 38.44 -0.27
C TYR A 102 -4.19 37.06 0.37
N ASN A 103 -5.01 36.17 -0.18
CA ASN A 103 -5.24 34.81 0.30
C ASN A 103 -5.34 33.90 -0.94
N PRO A 104 -4.22 33.64 -1.64
CA PRO A 104 -4.25 32.79 -2.82
C PRO A 104 -4.81 31.43 -2.43
N GLN A 105 -6.00 31.10 -2.94
CA GLN A 105 -6.52 29.74 -2.90
C GLN A 105 -5.44 28.88 -3.55
N ALA A 106 -4.96 27.84 -2.86
CA ALA A 106 -4.10 26.85 -3.51
C ALA A 106 -4.86 26.37 -4.76
N GLU A 107 -4.22 26.42 -5.93
CA GLU A 107 -4.81 25.82 -7.12
C GLU A 107 -5.24 24.39 -6.76
N PRO A 108 -6.42 23.92 -7.18
CA PRO A 108 -6.80 22.54 -6.94
C PRO A 108 -5.68 21.67 -7.49
N GLU A 109 -5.03 20.91 -6.61
CA GLU A 109 -3.84 20.12 -6.94
C GLU A 109 -4.21 19.21 -8.12
N GLN A 110 -3.66 19.50 -9.30
CA GLN A 110 -3.91 18.67 -10.47
C GLN A 110 -3.33 17.29 -10.20
N LEU A 111 -4.19 16.27 -10.25
CA LEU A 111 -3.76 14.90 -10.00
C LEU A 111 -2.78 14.46 -11.10
N PRO A 112 -1.66 13.80 -10.74
CA PRO A 112 -0.67 13.35 -11.72
C PRO A 112 -1.28 12.37 -12.72
N THR A 113 -0.99 12.58 -14.00
CA THR A 113 -1.39 11.68 -15.10
C THR A 113 -0.37 10.57 -15.35
N ASP A 114 0.82 10.68 -14.76
CA ASP A 114 1.84 9.64 -14.79
C ASP A 114 1.63 8.63 -13.64
N LEU A 115 1.85 7.36 -13.94
CA LEU A 115 1.58 6.25 -13.02
C LEU A 115 2.47 6.28 -11.76
N ILE A 116 3.72 6.76 -11.88
CA ILE A 116 4.71 6.70 -10.80
C ILE A 116 4.42 7.76 -9.74
N ASN A 117 4.05 8.98 -10.13
CA ASN A 117 3.66 10.04 -9.20
C ASN A 117 2.22 9.80 -8.70
N TYR A 118 1.32 9.28 -9.55
CA TYR A 118 -0.01 8.93 -9.08
C TYR A 118 0.01 7.82 -8.01
N LEU A 119 0.99 6.92 -8.05
CA LEU A 119 1.23 5.94 -6.98
C LEU A 119 1.48 6.60 -5.61
N ASP A 120 2.20 7.73 -5.56
CA ASP A 120 2.41 8.48 -4.32
C ASP A 120 1.11 9.10 -3.83
N LYS A 121 0.35 9.74 -4.74
CA LYS A 121 -0.98 10.25 -4.43
C LYS A 121 -1.92 9.17 -3.93
N TYR A 122 -1.91 7.99 -4.53
CA TYR A 122 -2.68 6.84 -4.05
C TYR A 122 -2.31 6.46 -2.60
N LEU A 123 -1.03 6.46 -2.25
CA LEU A 123 -0.58 6.18 -0.88
C LEU A 123 -1.03 7.23 0.11
N GLU A 124 -1.08 8.51 -0.29
CA GLU A 124 -1.66 9.61 0.50
C GLU A 124 -3.16 9.37 0.72
N PHE A 125 -3.93 9.16 -0.35
CA PHE A 125 -5.37 8.89 -0.29
C PHE A 125 -5.71 7.67 0.59
N LYS A 126 -4.90 6.61 0.52
CA LYS A 126 -5.15 5.34 1.20
C LYS A 126 -4.39 5.17 2.50
N ASN A 127 -3.74 6.22 3.02
CA ASN A 127 -2.84 6.12 4.16
C ASN A 127 -3.46 5.40 5.39
N ASN A 128 -4.75 5.63 5.65
CA ASN A 128 -5.48 5.03 6.78
C ASN A 128 -6.20 3.72 6.44
N ASP A 129 -6.38 3.41 5.15
CA ASP A 129 -7.16 2.25 4.69
C ASP A 129 -6.30 1.00 4.47
N ILE A 130 -4.98 1.16 4.34
CA ILE A 130 -4.07 0.07 3.99
C ILE A 130 -3.04 -0.22 5.07
N THR A 131 -2.79 -1.52 5.25
CA THR A 131 -1.77 -2.01 6.17
C THR A 131 -0.35 -1.59 5.75
N ILE A 132 0.56 -1.49 6.71
CA ILE A 132 2.00 -1.20 6.48
C ILE A 132 2.61 -2.15 5.44
N ASN A 133 2.24 -3.44 5.49
CA ASN A 133 2.74 -4.42 4.52
C ASN A 133 2.22 -4.17 3.10
N THR A 134 1.03 -3.59 2.95
CA THR A 134 0.49 -3.19 1.64
C THR A 134 1.23 -1.97 1.12
N LYS A 135 1.51 -0.96 1.96
CA LYS A 135 2.36 0.20 1.60
C LYS A 135 3.73 -0.24 1.09
N LYS A 136 4.39 -1.16 1.83
CA LYS A 136 5.69 -1.73 1.41
C LYS A 136 5.61 -2.41 0.05
N LYS A 137 4.54 -3.16 -0.25
CA LYS A 137 4.35 -3.80 -1.56
C LYS A 137 4.18 -2.78 -2.67
N ILE A 138 3.38 -1.74 -2.45
CA ILE A 138 3.18 -0.66 -3.43
C ILE A 138 4.52 0.03 -3.71
N ASN A 139 5.32 0.33 -2.69
CA ASN A 139 6.66 0.91 -2.88
C ASN A 139 7.59 -0.01 -3.67
N VAL A 140 7.59 -1.32 -3.41
CA VAL A 140 8.36 -2.29 -4.21
C VAL A 140 7.95 -2.27 -5.68
N ILE A 141 6.65 -2.13 -5.95
CA ILE A 141 6.10 -2.06 -7.31
C ILE A 141 6.46 -0.72 -7.97
N LYS A 142 6.39 0.39 -7.24
CA LYS A 142 6.87 1.70 -7.70
C LYS A 142 8.33 1.61 -8.15
N GLN A 143 9.19 1.03 -7.32
CA GLN A 143 10.61 0.85 -7.66
C GLN A 143 10.82 -0.06 -8.88
N LEU A 144 9.97 -1.08 -9.07
CA LEU A 144 9.98 -1.91 -10.28
C LEU A 144 9.58 -1.10 -11.52
N LEU A 145 8.54 -0.27 -11.42
CA LEU A 145 8.10 0.59 -12.51
C LEU A 145 9.13 1.65 -12.86
N MET A 146 9.81 2.23 -11.88
CA MET A 146 10.92 3.17 -12.11
C MET A 146 12.06 2.52 -12.90
N ARG A 147 12.48 1.29 -12.53
CA ARG A 147 13.50 0.55 -13.29
C ARG A 147 13.05 0.22 -14.71
N TYR A 148 11.78 -0.16 -14.88
CA TYR A 148 11.21 -0.41 -16.21
C TYR A 148 11.11 0.87 -17.06
N ALA A 149 10.69 1.99 -16.48
CA ALA A 149 10.63 3.28 -17.16
C ALA A 149 12.01 3.74 -17.63
N ALA A 150 13.04 3.56 -16.78
CA ALA A 150 14.43 3.84 -17.14
C ALA A 150 14.93 2.92 -18.28
N TYR A 151 14.62 1.62 -18.22
CA TYR A 151 14.98 0.66 -19.27
C TYR A 151 14.32 0.98 -20.62
N SER A 152 13.03 1.31 -20.60
CA SER A 152 12.25 1.59 -21.81
C SER A 152 12.41 3.02 -22.33
N ASN A 153 13.10 3.89 -21.58
CA ASN A 153 13.23 5.33 -21.83
C ASN A 153 11.87 6.01 -22.11
N LYS A 154 10.84 5.63 -21.35
CA LYS A 154 9.46 6.11 -21.51
C LYS A 154 8.86 6.54 -20.19
N THR A 155 8.17 7.68 -20.21
CA THR A 155 7.23 8.06 -19.15
C THR A 155 6.02 7.14 -19.21
N LEU A 156 5.60 6.61 -18.05
CA LEU A 156 4.47 5.71 -17.96
C LEU A 156 3.20 6.49 -17.63
N ASN A 157 2.47 6.97 -18.63
CA ASN A 157 1.18 7.63 -18.38
C ASN A 157 0.08 6.59 -18.11
N LEU A 158 -0.95 6.99 -17.37
CA LEU A 158 -2.11 6.15 -17.07
C LEU A 158 -2.87 5.70 -18.33
N THR A 159 -2.81 6.50 -19.41
CA THR A 159 -3.39 6.17 -20.73
C THR A 159 -2.61 5.09 -21.47
N ASP A 160 -1.34 4.90 -21.13
CA ASP A 160 -0.41 4.03 -21.86
C ASP A 160 -0.36 2.62 -21.26
N ILE A 161 -1.14 2.37 -20.19
CA ILE A 161 -1.21 1.06 -19.51
C ILE A 161 -2.18 0.14 -20.26
N ASP A 162 -1.78 -0.27 -21.46
CA ASP A 162 -2.54 -1.08 -22.41
C ASP A 162 -1.96 -2.51 -22.58
N GLY A 163 -2.44 -3.24 -23.59
CA GLY A 163 -1.93 -4.58 -23.90
C GLY A 163 -0.45 -4.60 -24.30
N ASN A 164 0.04 -3.56 -24.98
CA ASN A 164 1.44 -3.45 -25.40
C ASN A 164 2.34 -3.23 -24.19
N PHE A 165 1.96 -2.31 -23.29
CA PHE A 165 2.66 -2.12 -22.02
C PHE A 165 2.74 -3.42 -21.23
N LYS A 166 1.66 -4.21 -21.16
CA LYS A 166 1.71 -5.51 -20.48
C LYS A 166 2.77 -6.43 -21.08
N MET A 167 2.77 -6.59 -22.40
CA MET A 167 3.72 -7.50 -23.07
C MET A 167 5.17 -7.07 -22.84
N SER A 168 5.48 -5.79 -23.03
CA SER A 168 6.84 -5.28 -22.84
C SER A 168 7.27 -5.28 -21.37
N PHE A 169 6.36 -4.97 -20.44
CA PHE A 169 6.63 -5.05 -19.00
C PHE A 169 6.86 -6.49 -18.54
N GLU A 170 6.07 -7.45 -19.02
CA GLU A 170 6.26 -8.87 -18.75
C GLU A 170 7.59 -9.38 -19.30
N ALA A 171 7.95 -9.01 -20.54
CA ALA A 171 9.22 -9.36 -21.16
C ALA A 171 10.41 -8.85 -20.33
N TYR A 172 10.42 -7.55 -20.01
CA TYR A 172 11.43 -6.95 -19.13
C TYR A 172 11.54 -7.69 -17.79
N CYS A 173 10.41 -8.01 -17.16
CA CYS A 173 10.42 -8.71 -15.89
C CYS A 173 11.00 -10.12 -16.01
N LEU A 174 10.69 -10.85 -17.09
CA LEU A 174 11.22 -12.20 -17.32
C LEU A 174 12.72 -12.17 -17.60
N GLU A 175 13.20 -11.24 -18.42
CA GLU A 175 14.63 -10.99 -18.68
C GLU A 175 15.40 -10.70 -17.38
N ASN A 176 14.75 -10.03 -16.42
CA ASN A 176 15.30 -9.71 -15.10
C ASN A 176 14.96 -10.77 -14.02
N LEU A 177 14.61 -11.99 -14.45
CA LEU A 177 14.39 -13.18 -13.62
C LEU A 177 13.31 -13.01 -12.54
N TYR A 178 12.32 -12.15 -12.77
CA TYR A 178 11.15 -12.06 -11.90
C TYR A 178 10.23 -13.27 -12.10
N ALA A 179 9.85 -13.92 -10.99
CA ALA A 179 8.93 -15.06 -11.06
C ALA A 179 7.56 -14.64 -11.62
N PRO A 180 6.88 -15.49 -12.42
CA PRO A 180 5.60 -15.15 -13.06
C PRO A 180 4.52 -14.63 -12.08
N ASN A 181 4.42 -15.23 -10.90
CA ASN A 181 3.46 -14.79 -9.88
C ASN A 181 3.83 -13.44 -9.24
N THR A 182 5.10 -13.05 -9.23
CA THR A 182 5.54 -11.71 -8.84
C THR A 182 5.09 -10.68 -9.87
N ILE A 183 5.28 -11.00 -11.16
CA ILE A 183 4.84 -10.14 -12.28
C ILE A 183 3.32 -9.96 -12.24
N ALA A 184 2.57 -11.06 -12.11
CA ALA A 184 1.12 -11.05 -11.97
C ALA A 184 0.65 -10.20 -10.77
N THR A 185 1.37 -10.27 -9.65
CA THR A 185 1.06 -9.46 -8.46
C THR A 185 1.32 -7.98 -8.73
N ALA A 186 2.46 -7.62 -9.33
CA ALA A 186 2.76 -6.25 -9.70
C ALA A 186 1.66 -5.68 -10.63
N PHE A 187 1.27 -6.44 -11.66
CA PHE A 187 0.24 -6.02 -12.60
C PHE A 187 -1.15 -5.90 -11.96
N LYS A 188 -1.50 -6.75 -10.99
CA LYS A 188 -2.75 -6.62 -10.21
C LYS A 188 -2.82 -5.28 -9.50
N PHE A 189 -1.74 -4.88 -8.82
CA PHE A 189 -1.67 -3.58 -8.17
C PHE A 189 -1.68 -2.43 -9.18
N ILE A 190 -0.95 -2.53 -10.30
CA ILE A 190 -0.99 -1.52 -11.37
C ILE A 190 -2.45 -1.27 -11.83
N LYS A 191 -3.23 -2.34 -12.08
CA LYS A 191 -4.66 -2.22 -12.40
C LYS A 191 -5.45 -1.54 -11.28
N THR A 192 -5.20 -1.90 -10.01
CA THR A 192 -5.86 -1.25 -8.86
C THR A 192 -5.59 0.25 -8.82
N ILE A 193 -4.34 0.67 -9.03
CA ILE A 193 -3.95 2.08 -9.02
C ILE A 193 -4.59 2.84 -10.18
N CYS A 194 -4.55 2.28 -11.39
CA CYS A 194 -5.18 2.90 -12.56
C CYS A 194 -6.69 3.01 -12.39
N ASN A 195 -7.35 1.98 -11.85
CA ASN A 195 -8.79 2.03 -11.57
C ASN A 195 -9.13 3.11 -10.52
N HIS A 196 -8.28 3.29 -9.50
CA HIS A 196 -8.44 4.38 -8.55
C HIS A 196 -8.28 5.75 -9.22
N ALA A 197 -7.31 5.90 -10.12
CA ALA A 197 -7.14 7.10 -10.96
C ALA A 197 -8.41 7.41 -11.75
N LYS A 198 -8.98 6.40 -12.42
CA LYS A 198 -10.24 6.53 -13.15
C LYS A 198 -11.40 6.99 -12.24
N SER A 199 -11.51 6.43 -11.03
CA SER A 199 -12.52 6.84 -10.05
C SER A 199 -12.35 8.28 -9.56
N ASN A 200 -11.15 8.86 -9.68
CA ASN A 200 -10.85 10.26 -9.34
C ASN A 200 -10.84 11.18 -10.58
N GLY A 201 -11.45 10.75 -11.70
CA GLY A 201 -11.65 11.60 -12.87
C GLY A 201 -10.47 11.63 -13.86
N LEU A 202 -9.43 10.82 -13.66
CA LEU A 202 -8.32 10.73 -14.62
C LEU A 202 -8.62 9.77 -15.78
N ASN A 203 -8.11 10.11 -16.95
CA ASN A 203 -8.17 9.24 -18.13
C ASN A 203 -7.18 8.08 -18.00
N ILE A 204 -7.65 6.88 -18.34
CA ILE A 204 -6.83 5.65 -18.35
C ILE A 204 -7.03 4.90 -19.67
N SER A 205 -6.15 3.93 -19.95
CA SER A 205 -6.30 3.06 -21.12
C SER A 205 -7.67 2.35 -21.13
N SER A 206 -8.39 2.42 -22.25
CA SER A 206 -9.64 1.69 -22.47
C SER A 206 -9.46 0.17 -22.45
N GLN A 207 -8.26 -0.30 -22.78
CA GLN A 207 -7.93 -1.73 -22.82
C GLN A 207 -7.69 -2.32 -21.42
N LEU A 208 -7.42 -1.50 -20.39
CA LEU A 208 -7.03 -1.96 -19.06
C LEU A 208 -7.99 -3.01 -18.49
N GLY A 209 -9.30 -2.81 -18.67
CA GLY A 209 -10.34 -3.74 -18.22
C GLY A 209 -10.16 -5.16 -18.76
N ASN A 210 -9.85 -5.26 -20.06
CA ASN A 210 -9.77 -6.52 -20.81
C ASN A 210 -8.46 -7.28 -20.61
N ILE A 211 -7.45 -6.64 -20.01
CA ILE A 211 -6.16 -7.26 -19.76
C ILE A 211 -6.29 -8.36 -18.70
N LYS A 212 -6.06 -9.61 -19.13
CA LYS A 212 -6.08 -10.81 -18.27
C LYS A 212 -4.70 -11.06 -17.66
N ILE A 213 -4.68 -11.28 -16.35
CA ILE A 213 -3.47 -11.61 -15.59
C ILE A 213 -3.51 -13.10 -15.26
N LYS A 214 -2.57 -13.88 -15.78
CA LYS A 214 -2.44 -15.30 -15.45
C LYS A 214 -1.51 -15.48 -14.25
N GLN A 215 -1.88 -16.37 -13.34
CA GLN A 215 -1.01 -16.82 -12.25
C GLN A 215 -0.63 -18.28 -12.49
N THR A 216 0.60 -18.62 -12.19
CA THR A 216 1.11 -19.98 -12.29
C THR A 216 0.76 -20.75 -11.02
N LYS A 217 0.20 -21.96 -11.15
CA LYS A 217 0.00 -22.87 -10.02
C LYS A 217 1.36 -23.21 -9.42
N VAL A 218 1.46 -23.18 -8.09
CA VAL A 218 2.69 -23.54 -7.36
C VAL A 218 2.41 -24.81 -6.57
N ASP A 219 3.35 -25.74 -6.59
CA ASP A 219 3.25 -26.96 -5.80
C ASP A 219 3.17 -26.66 -4.31
N ASN A 220 2.30 -27.39 -3.62
CA ASN A 220 2.05 -27.19 -2.21
C ASN A 220 2.89 -28.15 -1.38
N ILE A 221 3.97 -27.63 -0.80
CA ILE A 221 4.80 -28.38 0.14
C ILE A 221 4.07 -28.49 1.50
N TYR A 222 3.92 -29.71 1.98
CA TYR A 222 3.40 -30.06 3.30
C TYR A 222 4.17 -31.29 3.84
N LEU A 223 4.06 -31.56 5.13
CA LEU A 223 4.61 -32.75 5.78
C LEU A 223 3.48 -33.75 6.05
N THR A 224 3.64 -35.00 5.63
CA THR A 224 2.65 -36.07 5.89
C THR A 224 2.69 -36.50 7.36
N PHE A 225 1.72 -37.29 7.81
CA PHE A 225 1.74 -37.81 9.19
C PHE A 225 2.97 -38.68 9.46
N GLU A 226 3.42 -39.46 8.48
CA GLU A 226 4.61 -40.32 8.58
C GLU A 226 5.88 -39.46 8.73
N GLU A 227 5.98 -38.35 7.99
CA GLU A 227 7.11 -37.42 8.10
C GLU A 227 7.11 -36.67 9.43
N LEU A 228 5.94 -36.28 9.93
CA LEU A 228 5.81 -35.67 11.26
C LEU A 228 6.22 -36.66 12.36
N GLU A 229 5.79 -37.91 12.26
CA GLU A 229 6.19 -38.97 13.18
C GLU A 229 7.70 -39.21 13.13
N LYS A 230 8.31 -39.20 11.94
CA LYS A 230 9.77 -39.29 11.76
C LYS A 230 10.49 -38.15 12.49
N ILE A 231 10.00 -36.91 12.35
CA ILE A 231 10.54 -35.74 13.05
C ILE A 231 10.41 -35.89 14.57
N GLU A 232 9.27 -36.37 15.06
CA GLU A 232 9.02 -36.58 16.50
C GLU A 232 9.94 -37.63 17.12
N LYS A 233 10.14 -38.76 16.40
CA LYS A 233 10.96 -39.91 16.82
C LYS A 233 12.46 -39.73 16.62
N THR A 234 12.88 -38.70 15.89
CA THR A 234 14.31 -38.42 15.68
C THR A 234 15.00 -38.20 17.03
N ASP A 235 16.13 -38.88 17.22
CA ASP A 235 16.90 -38.85 18.47
C ASP A 235 17.19 -37.41 18.92
N LYS A 236 16.80 -37.11 20.16
CA LYS A 236 16.94 -35.78 20.76
C LYS A 236 18.39 -35.35 20.87
N ALA A 237 19.33 -36.29 21.02
CA ALA A 237 20.76 -35.98 21.10
C ALA A 237 21.31 -35.34 19.81
N LYS A 238 20.60 -35.49 18.67
CA LYS A 238 20.97 -34.86 17.40
C LYS A 238 20.57 -33.37 17.31
N PHE A 239 19.82 -32.86 18.28
CA PHE A 239 19.32 -31.49 18.28
C PHE A 239 19.92 -30.65 19.40
N THR A 240 20.27 -29.40 19.08
CA THR A 240 20.50 -28.37 20.09
C THR A 240 19.17 -27.95 20.72
N ASP A 241 19.20 -27.29 21.89
CA ASP A 241 17.97 -26.80 22.55
C ASP A 241 17.12 -25.92 21.62
N SER A 242 17.75 -25.02 20.86
CA SER A 242 17.04 -24.17 19.90
C SER A 242 16.37 -24.95 18.77
N LEU A 243 16.98 -26.06 18.32
CA LEU A 243 16.37 -26.95 17.34
C LEU A 243 15.24 -27.78 17.95
N LEU A 244 15.37 -28.24 19.20
CA LEU A 244 14.28 -28.91 19.92
C LEU A 244 13.09 -27.96 20.11
N ASN A 245 13.34 -26.69 20.44
CA ASN A 245 12.30 -25.68 20.57
C ASN A 245 11.58 -25.43 19.22
N ALA A 246 12.33 -25.29 18.13
CA ALA A 246 11.76 -25.14 16.79
C ALA A 246 11.00 -26.39 16.31
N ARG A 247 11.49 -27.59 16.65
CA ARG A 247 10.84 -28.87 16.37
C ARG A 247 9.49 -28.96 17.08
N ASP A 248 9.45 -28.66 18.38
CA ASP A 248 8.22 -28.67 19.17
C ASP A 248 7.21 -27.64 18.58
N TRP A 249 7.67 -26.43 18.18
CA TRP A 249 6.84 -25.47 17.45
C TRP A 249 6.35 -25.96 16.08
N LEU A 250 7.18 -26.69 15.32
CA LEU A 250 6.78 -27.29 14.04
C LEU A 250 5.62 -28.26 14.23
N ILE A 251 5.71 -29.17 15.19
CA ILE A 251 4.62 -30.10 15.50
C ILE A 251 3.36 -29.34 15.94
N ILE A 252 3.49 -28.36 16.85
CA ILE A 252 2.35 -27.52 17.26
C ILE A 252 1.69 -26.85 16.06
N SER A 253 2.46 -26.27 15.14
CA SER A 253 1.92 -25.61 13.95
C SER A 253 1.19 -26.58 13.01
N CYS A 254 1.66 -27.84 12.91
CA CYS A 254 1.06 -28.89 12.09
C CYS A 254 -0.23 -29.47 12.69
N TYR A 255 -0.46 -29.29 13.99
CA TYR A 255 -1.64 -29.79 14.70
C TYR A 255 -2.61 -28.69 15.17
N THR A 256 -2.27 -27.42 14.98
CA THR A 256 -3.16 -26.27 15.31
C THR A 256 -3.63 -25.51 14.08
N GLY A 257 -2.97 -25.67 12.92
CA GLY A 257 -3.41 -25.06 11.66
C GLY A 257 -3.29 -23.53 11.59
N GLN A 258 -2.55 -22.90 12.50
CA GLN A 258 -2.45 -21.43 12.58
C GLN A 258 -1.25 -20.85 11.81
N ARG A 259 -1.30 -19.54 11.55
CA ARG A 259 -0.18 -18.81 10.91
C ARG A 259 0.93 -18.60 11.93
N ILE A 260 2.17 -18.44 11.47
CA ILE A 260 3.33 -18.19 12.36
C ILE A 260 3.12 -17.00 13.30
N SER A 261 2.57 -15.92 12.76
CA SER A 261 2.25 -14.72 13.54
C SER A 261 1.28 -15.01 14.68
N ASP A 262 0.43 -16.03 14.52
CA ASP A 262 -0.56 -16.44 15.52
C ASP A 262 0.04 -17.46 16.49
N PHE A 263 0.56 -18.60 16.01
CA PHE A 263 1.03 -19.68 16.89
C PHE A 263 2.27 -19.30 17.71
N MET A 264 3.15 -18.44 17.18
CA MET A 264 4.36 -18.03 17.91
C MET A 264 4.05 -17.14 19.14
N ARG A 265 2.78 -16.76 19.33
CA ARG A 265 2.29 -15.99 20.48
C ARG A 265 1.37 -16.81 21.39
N PHE A 266 1.29 -18.12 21.19
CA PHE A 266 0.51 -18.96 22.09
C PHE A 266 1.10 -18.97 23.49
N THR A 267 0.22 -18.88 24.49
CA THR A 267 0.57 -18.94 25.90
C THR A 267 -0.36 -19.90 26.62
N ASP A 268 0.11 -20.48 27.72
CA ASP A 268 -0.67 -21.38 28.57
C ASP A 268 -1.95 -20.72 29.11
N LYS A 269 -1.92 -19.40 29.33
CA LYS A 269 -3.08 -18.59 29.76
C LYS A 269 -4.23 -18.56 28.76
N GLN A 270 -3.98 -18.90 27.49
CA GLN A 270 -4.99 -18.98 26.45
C GLN A 270 -5.69 -20.35 26.42
N ILE A 271 -5.28 -21.28 27.27
CA ILE A 271 -5.85 -22.62 27.33
C ILE A 271 -6.96 -22.65 28.38
N ARG A 272 -8.18 -23.00 27.96
CA ARG A 272 -9.30 -23.32 28.84
C ARG A 272 -9.61 -24.81 28.75
N VAL A 273 -9.96 -25.43 29.88
CA VAL A 273 -10.52 -26.79 29.90
C VAL A 273 -12.03 -26.69 30.08
N GLU A 274 -12.77 -27.28 29.15
CA GLU A 274 -14.24 -27.27 29.15
C GLU A 274 -14.73 -28.67 28.81
N ASN A 275 -15.56 -29.27 29.68
CA ASN A 275 -16.06 -30.65 29.53
C ASN A 275 -14.94 -31.68 29.26
N GLY A 276 -13.81 -31.56 29.98
CA GLY A 276 -12.64 -32.43 29.80
C GLY A 276 -11.84 -32.20 28.52
N LYS A 277 -12.18 -31.19 27.71
CA LYS A 277 -11.48 -30.85 26.45
C LYS A 277 -10.67 -29.58 26.62
N SER A 278 -9.39 -29.63 26.25
CA SER A 278 -8.52 -28.45 26.22
C SER A 278 -8.75 -27.64 24.95
N LEU A 279 -9.13 -26.38 25.11
CA LEU A 279 -9.42 -25.42 24.05
C LEU A 279 -8.41 -24.27 24.13
N LEU A 280 -7.93 -23.82 22.97
CA LEU A 280 -7.02 -22.70 22.83
C LEU A 280 -7.76 -21.50 22.24
N GLU A 281 -7.74 -20.37 22.95
CA GLU A 281 -8.44 -19.14 22.58
C GLU A 281 -7.48 -18.01 22.25
N PHE A 282 -7.60 -17.43 21.06
CA PHE A 282 -6.71 -16.37 20.60
C PHE A 282 -7.34 -15.51 19.50
N THR A 283 -6.82 -14.30 19.34
CA THR A 283 -7.19 -13.40 18.23
C THR A 283 -6.15 -13.48 17.12
N GLN A 284 -6.59 -13.81 15.91
CA GLN A 284 -5.72 -13.84 14.73
C GLN A 284 -5.23 -12.43 14.37
N ILE A 285 -3.92 -12.24 14.15
CA ILE A 285 -3.36 -10.91 13.78
C ILE A 285 -3.96 -10.40 12.48
N LYS A 286 -3.98 -11.26 11.46
CA LYS A 286 -4.25 -10.81 10.10
C LYS A 286 -5.70 -10.39 9.89
N THR A 287 -6.64 -11.05 10.57
CA THR A 287 -8.08 -10.93 10.34
C THR A 287 -8.81 -10.31 11.52
N GLY A 288 -8.19 -10.23 12.70
CA GLY A 288 -8.83 -9.75 13.94
C GLY A 288 -9.88 -10.72 14.50
N LYS A 289 -10.02 -11.92 13.94
CA LYS A 289 -11.04 -12.89 14.39
C LYS A 289 -10.62 -13.54 15.71
N ASN A 290 -11.55 -13.61 16.66
CA ASN A 290 -11.42 -14.44 17.85
C ASN A 290 -11.69 -15.91 17.47
N MET A 291 -10.74 -16.77 17.79
CA MET A 291 -10.74 -18.18 17.45
C MET A 291 -10.66 -19.00 18.71
N THR A 292 -11.47 -20.07 18.77
CA THR A 292 -11.37 -21.13 19.77
C THR A 292 -11.15 -22.45 19.03
N VAL A 293 -10.02 -23.11 19.27
CA VAL A 293 -9.65 -24.37 18.60
C VAL A 293 -9.33 -25.46 19.62
N PRO A 294 -9.74 -26.72 19.40
CA PRO A 294 -9.36 -27.82 20.30
C PRO A 294 -7.87 -28.14 20.15
N LEU A 295 -7.22 -28.47 21.28
CA LEU A 295 -5.83 -28.92 21.26
C LEU A 295 -5.75 -30.41 20.94
N HIS A 296 -5.00 -30.74 19.88
CA HIS A 296 -4.72 -32.12 19.52
C HIS A 296 -3.82 -32.78 20.58
N GLN A 297 -3.95 -34.11 20.76
CA GLN A 297 -3.17 -34.88 21.73
C GLN A 297 -1.66 -34.66 21.61
N LYS A 298 -1.14 -34.57 20.38
CA LYS A 298 0.27 -34.25 20.09
C LYS A 298 0.73 -32.90 20.67
N VAL A 299 -0.16 -31.90 20.71
CA VAL A 299 0.14 -30.60 21.32
C VAL A 299 0.15 -30.74 22.84
N LEU A 300 -0.81 -31.46 23.41
CA LEU A 300 -0.90 -31.71 24.85
C LEU A 300 0.33 -32.47 25.38
N GLU A 301 0.85 -33.43 24.62
CA GLU A 301 2.10 -34.15 24.94
C GLU A 301 3.31 -33.21 25.01
N ILE A 302 3.41 -32.26 24.09
CA ILE A 302 4.48 -31.24 24.09
C ILE A 302 4.32 -30.31 25.30
N LEU A 303 3.10 -29.85 25.61
CA LEU A 303 2.85 -29.02 26.77
C LEU A 303 3.20 -29.77 28.06
N LYS A 304 2.82 -31.05 28.19
CA LYS A 304 3.17 -31.88 29.35
C LYS A 304 4.68 -32.02 29.53
N LYS A 305 5.44 -32.22 28.44
CA LYS A 305 6.91 -32.25 28.46
C LYS A 305 7.53 -30.92 28.93
N ARG A 306 6.81 -29.81 28.82
CA ARG A 306 7.28 -28.45 29.06
C ARG A 306 6.53 -27.78 30.23
N ASP A 307 6.12 -28.57 31.22
CA ASP A 307 5.44 -28.11 32.44
C ASP A 307 4.20 -27.23 32.15
N GLY A 308 3.42 -27.64 31.16
CA GLY A 308 2.19 -26.95 30.73
C GLY A 308 2.41 -25.74 29.81
N LYS A 309 3.65 -25.42 29.45
CA LYS A 309 3.99 -24.20 28.68
C LYS A 309 4.29 -24.47 27.22
N PHE A 310 3.98 -23.50 26.37
CA PHE A 310 4.43 -23.49 24.98
C PHE A 310 5.95 -23.33 24.88
N PRO A 311 6.59 -23.73 23.76
CA PRO A 311 7.99 -23.45 23.53
C PRO A 311 8.25 -21.93 23.48
N TYR A 312 9.48 -21.48 23.74
CA TYR A 312 9.77 -20.05 23.74
C TYR A 312 9.66 -19.47 22.33
N ALA A 313 9.26 -18.21 22.22
CA ALA A 313 9.09 -17.56 20.93
C ALA A 313 10.43 -17.40 20.19
N ILE A 314 10.39 -17.61 18.87
CA ILE A 314 11.54 -17.42 17.97
C ILE A 314 11.13 -16.46 16.87
N SER A 315 12.05 -15.63 16.37
CA SER A 315 11.77 -14.79 15.20
C SER A 315 11.43 -15.62 13.96
N ASP A 316 10.56 -15.13 13.09
CA ASP A 316 10.13 -15.83 11.88
C ASP A 316 11.31 -16.31 11.02
N GLN A 317 12.39 -15.51 10.92
CA GLN A 317 13.58 -15.87 10.15
C GLN A 317 14.33 -17.03 10.79
N LYS A 318 14.57 -16.97 12.11
CA LYS A 318 15.28 -18.03 12.84
C LYS A 318 14.46 -19.32 12.86
N TYR A 319 13.15 -19.22 13.08
CA TYR A 319 12.26 -20.37 13.04
C TYR A 319 12.32 -21.07 11.67
N ASN A 320 12.23 -20.33 10.57
CA ASN A 320 12.36 -20.89 9.23
C ASN A 320 13.71 -21.57 9.00
N ALA A 321 14.81 -21.00 9.50
CA ALA A 321 16.13 -21.63 9.40
C ALA A 321 16.19 -22.93 10.22
N TYR A 322 15.66 -22.93 11.44
CA TYR A 322 15.70 -24.06 12.35
C TYR A 322 14.83 -25.22 11.90
N ILE A 323 13.60 -24.98 11.41
CA ILE A 323 12.74 -26.07 10.95
C ILE A 323 13.31 -26.78 9.71
N LYS A 324 14.04 -26.07 8.84
CA LYS A 324 14.78 -26.71 7.74
C LYS A 324 15.85 -27.65 8.27
N LYS A 325 16.62 -27.20 9.27
CA LYS A 325 17.65 -28.03 9.89
C LYS A 325 17.04 -29.22 10.65
N VAL A 326 15.91 -29.02 11.33
CA VAL A 326 15.16 -30.10 11.98
C VAL A 326 14.72 -31.15 10.96
N SER A 327 14.12 -30.73 9.84
CA SER A 327 13.70 -31.63 8.77
C SER A 327 14.88 -32.30 8.05
N GLU A 328 16.02 -31.63 7.93
CA GLU A 328 17.25 -32.22 7.39
C GLU A 328 17.79 -33.33 8.30
N ILE A 329 17.89 -33.09 9.60
CA ILE A 329 18.35 -34.07 10.61
C ILE A 329 17.37 -35.25 10.71
N ALA A 330 16.07 -35.00 10.55
CA ALA A 330 15.02 -36.01 10.46
C ALA A 330 14.98 -36.71 9.07
N GLU A 331 15.92 -36.40 8.18
CA GLU A 331 16.09 -37.05 6.87
C GLU A 331 14.83 -36.97 5.99
N ILE A 332 14.18 -35.80 5.94
CA ILE A 332 13.06 -35.50 5.05
C ILE A 332 13.61 -35.11 3.66
N ASN A 333 14.19 -36.11 2.99
CA ASN A 333 15.03 -35.95 1.80
C ASN A 333 14.30 -36.16 0.46
N GLU A 334 12.99 -36.40 0.46
CA GLU A 334 12.18 -36.54 -0.75
C GLU A 334 12.46 -35.37 -1.72
N VAL A 335 12.75 -35.67 -2.98
CA VAL A 335 13.01 -34.64 -3.99
C VAL A 335 11.67 -34.21 -4.59
N VAL A 336 11.32 -32.95 -4.38
CA VAL A 336 10.04 -32.39 -4.80
C VAL A 336 10.24 -31.11 -5.60
N LYS A 337 9.31 -30.82 -6.50
CA LYS A 337 9.27 -29.55 -7.22
C LYS A 337 8.89 -28.44 -6.24
N GLY A 338 9.62 -27.34 -6.29
CA GLY A 338 9.37 -26.23 -5.40
C GLY A 338 10.12 -24.99 -5.84
N SER A 339 10.16 -24.01 -4.95
CA SER A 339 10.84 -22.76 -5.25
C SER A 339 11.41 -22.10 -4.01
N LYS A 340 12.67 -21.68 -4.10
CA LYS A 340 13.37 -20.95 -3.03
C LYS A 340 14.01 -19.69 -3.60
N LYS A 341 14.39 -18.78 -2.72
CA LYS A 341 15.18 -17.61 -3.15
C LYS A 341 16.62 -18.03 -3.36
N SER A 342 17.17 -17.77 -4.54
CA SER A 342 18.58 -17.93 -4.89
C SER A 342 19.11 -16.60 -5.44
N GLU A 343 20.42 -16.42 -5.33
CA GLU A 343 21.10 -15.27 -5.92
C GLU A 343 21.12 -15.44 -7.45
N THR A 344 20.86 -14.37 -8.22
CA THR A 344 20.77 -14.45 -9.68
C THR A 344 22.10 -14.76 -10.34
N SER A 345 23.18 -14.24 -9.75
CA SER A 345 24.55 -14.54 -10.13
C SER A 345 25.44 -14.30 -8.91
N LYS A 346 26.59 -14.98 -8.87
CA LYS A 346 27.56 -14.87 -7.78
C LYS A 346 27.90 -13.40 -7.52
N ASP A 347 27.81 -12.98 -6.26
CA ASP A 347 28.15 -11.63 -5.77
C ASP A 347 27.27 -10.48 -6.33
N SER A 348 26.11 -10.79 -6.92
CA SER A 348 25.19 -9.75 -7.42
C SER A 348 24.42 -9.04 -6.31
N GLY A 349 24.23 -9.69 -5.15
CA GLY A 349 23.34 -9.22 -4.09
C GLY A 349 21.85 -9.24 -4.48
N ILE A 350 21.51 -9.74 -5.67
CA ILE A 350 20.15 -9.77 -6.20
C ILE A 350 19.58 -11.16 -6.03
N TYR A 351 18.53 -11.27 -5.21
CA TYR A 351 17.86 -12.54 -4.95
C TYR A 351 16.55 -12.64 -5.72
N ARG A 352 16.38 -13.75 -6.44
CA ARG A 352 15.16 -14.08 -7.17
C ARG A 352 14.64 -15.43 -6.74
N LYS A 353 13.36 -15.66 -7.02
CA LYS A 353 12.70 -16.91 -6.69
C LYS A 353 12.88 -17.85 -7.87
N GLU A 354 13.63 -18.92 -7.65
CA GLU A 354 13.91 -19.95 -8.65
C GLU A 354 13.00 -21.14 -8.40
N SER A 355 12.38 -21.64 -9.46
CA SER A 355 11.59 -22.88 -9.46
C SER A 355 12.45 -24.02 -9.98
N ASN A 356 12.67 -25.03 -9.15
CA ASN A 356 13.52 -26.19 -9.47
C ASN A 356 13.08 -27.40 -8.61
N VAL A 357 13.81 -28.50 -8.71
CA VAL A 357 13.70 -29.66 -7.81
C VAL A 357 14.64 -29.48 -6.62
N PHE A 358 14.13 -29.72 -5.41
CA PHE A 358 14.90 -29.58 -4.17
C PHE A 358 14.56 -30.73 -3.22
N LYS A 359 15.44 -31.00 -2.26
CA LYS A 359 15.05 -31.83 -1.13
C LYS A 359 13.97 -31.11 -0.35
N LYS A 360 12.93 -31.84 0.07
CA LYS A 360 11.74 -31.28 0.70
C LYS A 360 12.07 -30.43 1.93
N TRP A 361 13.04 -30.84 2.75
CA TRP A 361 13.52 -30.05 3.89
C TRP A 361 14.01 -28.64 3.50
N GLU A 362 14.54 -28.43 2.29
CA GLU A 362 15.00 -27.11 1.83
C GLU A 362 13.85 -26.12 1.61
N LEU A 363 12.66 -26.66 1.34
CA LEU A 363 11.45 -25.92 0.99
C LEU A 363 10.52 -25.71 2.19
N VAL A 364 10.80 -26.37 3.31
CA VAL A 364 10.07 -26.20 4.57
C VAL A 364 10.18 -24.73 5.02
N THR A 365 9.03 -24.12 5.22
CA THR A 365 8.88 -22.76 5.78
C THR A 365 7.73 -22.78 6.78
N SER A 366 7.52 -21.71 7.51
CA SER A 366 6.53 -21.66 8.58
C SER A 366 5.09 -21.91 8.14
N HIS A 367 4.78 -21.66 6.87
CA HIS A 367 3.49 -22.01 6.29
C HIS A 367 3.26 -23.52 6.14
N VAL A 368 4.31 -24.35 6.23
CA VAL A 368 4.20 -25.81 6.18
C VAL A 368 3.24 -26.32 7.26
N GLY A 369 3.26 -25.74 8.47
CA GLY A 369 2.44 -26.22 9.58
C GLY A 369 0.96 -26.23 9.26
N ARG A 370 0.45 -25.05 8.92
CA ARG A 370 -0.94 -24.89 8.48
C ARG A 370 -1.28 -25.70 7.22
N ARG A 371 -0.34 -25.88 6.30
CA ARG A 371 -0.54 -26.70 5.09
C ARG A 371 -0.66 -28.18 5.42
N SER A 372 0.23 -28.70 6.26
CA SER A 372 0.20 -30.07 6.77
C SER A 372 -1.11 -30.34 7.50
N PHE A 373 -1.52 -29.43 8.40
CA PHE A 373 -2.81 -29.55 9.08
C PHE A 373 -3.96 -29.65 8.07
N ALA A 374 -4.09 -28.67 7.18
CA ALA A 374 -5.18 -28.62 6.23
C ALA A 374 -5.22 -29.84 5.31
N THR A 375 -4.06 -30.29 4.82
CA THR A 375 -3.95 -31.35 3.81
C THR A 375 -4.09 -32.74 4.44
N ASN A 376 -3.46 -33.00 5.59
CA ASN A 376 -3.47 -34.31 6.22
C ASN A 376 -4.83 -34.64 6.85
N PHE A 377 -5.55 -33.64 7.37
CA PHE A 377 -6.86 -33.84 7.97
C PHE A 377 -8.02 -33.70 6.97
N TYR A 378 -7.76 -33.26 5.74
CA TYR A 378 -8.77 -33.27 4.68
C TYR A 378 -9.24 -34.71 4.39
N GLY A 379 -10.55 -34.89 4.20
CA GLY A 379 -11.18 -36.22 4.11
C GLY A 379 -11.34 -36.96 5.44
N ARG A 380 -10.69 -36.51 6.53
CA ARG A 380 -10.84 -37.08 7.89
C ARG A 380 -11.68 -36.21 8.82
N ILE A 381 -11.56 -34.90 8.68
CA ILE A 381 -12.36 -33.90 9.41
C ILE A 381 -13.27 -33.20 8.39
N PRO A 382 -14.56 -32.95 8.74
CA PRO A 382 -15.44 -32.16 7.90
C PRO A 382 -14.79 -30.84 7.44
N THR A 383 -14.87 -30.57 6.14
CA THR A 383 -14.22 -29.41 5.50
C THR A 383 -14.58 -28.09 6.16
N THR A 384 -15.82 -27.95 6.64
CA THR A 384 -16.31 -26.77 7.37
C THR A 384 -15.47 -26.46 8.62
N TYR A 385 -15.10 -27.49 9.39
CA TYR A 385 -14.25 -27.31 10.57
C TYR A 385 -12.80 -27.00 10.19
N LEU A 386 -12.27 -27.59 9.12
CA LEU A 386 -10.93 -27.26 8.63
C LEU A 386 -10.84 -25.80 8.16
N ILE A 387 -11.87 -25.32 7.44
CA ILE A 387 -11.99 -23.92 7.02
C ILE A 387 -12.04 -22.99 8.23
N TYR A 388 -12.83 -23.35 9.25
CA TYR A 388 -12.91 -22.62 10.51
C TYR A 388 -11.54 -22.55 11.20
N VAL A 389 -10.92 -23.71 11.51
CA VAL A 389 -9.64 -23.77 12.23
C VAL A 389 -8.57 -23.00 11.47
N THR A 390 -8.44 -23.22 10.17
CA THR A 390 -7.44 -22.50 9.37
C THR A 390 -7.82 -21.03 9.17
N GLY A 391 -9.07 -20.62 9.35
CA GLY A 391 -9.54 -19.25 9.11
C GLY A 391 -9.38 -18.84 7.64
N HIS A 392 -9.80 -19.69 6.71
CA HIS A 392 -10.03 -19.31 5.31
C HIS A 392 -11.41 -18.69 5.17
N SER A 393 -11.55 -17.69 4.30
CA SER A 393 -12.83 -16.97 4.14
C SER A 393 -13.84 -17.73 3.28
N THR A 394 -13.37 -18.55 2.34
CA THR A 394 -14.20 -19.31 1.41
C THR A 394 -13.63 -20.71 1.22
N GLU A 395 -14.50 -21.66 0.88
CA GLU A 395 -14.11 -23.03 0.55
C GLU A 395 -13.20 -23.08 -0.68
N GLN A 396 -13.49 -22.31 -1.72
CA GLN A 396 -12.63 -22.21 -2.91
C GLN A 396 -11.17 -21.86 -2.55
N MET A 397 -10.98 -20.94 -1.60
CA MET A 397 -9.65 -20.56 -1.12
C MET A 397 -8.96 -21.72 -0.38
N PHE A 398 -9.71 -22.48 0.41
CA PHE A 398 -9.21 -23.65 1.12
C PHE A 398 -8.82 -24.79 0.16
N LEU A 399 -9.67 -25.13 -0.81
CA LEU A 399 -9.38 -26.18 -1.81
C LEU A 399 -8.15 -25.84 -2.65
N THR A 400 -8.04 -24.57 -3.08
CA THR A 400 -6.85 -24.08 -3.78
C THR A 400 -5.59 -24.18 -2.89
N TYR A 401 -5.74 -23.95 -1.58
CA TYR A 401 -4.65 -23.98 -0.61
C TYR A 401 -4.09 -25.37 -0.35
N ILE A 402 -4.93 -26.41 -0.30
CA ILE A 402 -4.47 -27.81 -0.17
C ILE A 402 -4.02 -28.41 -1.51
N GLY A 403 -4.30 -27.74 -2.64
CA GLY A 403 -3.77 -28.09 -3.96
C GLY A 403 -4.40 -29.32 -4.61
N LYS A 404 -5.47 -29.86 -4.00
CA LYS A 404 -6.24 -30.99 -4.49
C LYS A 404 -6.75 -30.69 -5.91
N SER A 405 -6.60 -31.69 -6.76
CA SER A 405 -7.11 -31.70 -8.12
C SER A 405 -8.50 -32.35 -8.15
N ASN A 406 -9.22 -32.19 -9.27
CA ASN A 406 -10.48 -32.90 -9.49
C ASN A 406 -10.31 -34.43 -9.35
N LYS A 407 -9.11 -34.96 -9.65
CA LYS A 407 -8.80 -36.39 -9.48
C LYS A 407 -8.77 -36.80 -8.01
N ASP A 408 -8.19 -35.97 -7.15
CA ASP A 408 -8.11 -36.28 -5.72
C ASP A 408 -9.49 -36.24 -5.06
N LEU A 409 -10.33 -35.28 -5.47
CA LEU A 409 -11.73 -35.20 -5.07
C LEU A 409 -12.51 -36.43 -5.51
N ALA A 410 -12.34 -36.86 -6.78
CA ALA A 410 -12.98 -38.06 -7.30
C ALA A 410 -12.58 -39.32 -6.52
N MET A 411 -11.32 -39.42 -6.09
CA MET A 411 -10.84 -40.57 -5.30
C MET A 411 -11.35 -40.53 -3.85
N GLU A 412 -11.54 -39.36 -3.25
CA GLU A 412 -12.16 -39.27 -1.92
C GLU A 412 -13.65 -39.59 -1.95
N LEU A 413 -14.33 -39.23 -3.03
CA LEU A 413 -15.73 -39.55 -3.27
C LEU A 413 -15.98 -41.07 -3.24
N THR A 414 -15.02 -41.91 -3.66
CA THR A 414 -15.15 -43.38 -3.58
C THR A 414 -15.14 -43.94 -2.16
N ASN A 415 -14.95 -43.13 -1.12
CA ASN A 415 -15.09 -43.59 0.27
C ASN A 415 -16.53 -43.45 0.78
N TYR A 416 -17.41 -42.79 0.03
CA TYR A 416 -18.80 -42.51 0.41
C TYR A 416 -19.82 -43.46 -0.24
N PHE A 417 -19.39 -44.23 -1.23
CA PHE A 417 -20.16 -45.24 -1.97
C PHE A 417 -19.18 -46.30 -2.47
#